data_AF-A0A943ZY30-F1
#
_entry.id   AF-A0A943ZY30-F1
#
_cell.length_a   1.000
_cell.length_b   1.000
_cell.length_c   1.000
_cell.angle_alpha   90.00
_cell.angle_beta   90.00
_cell.angle_gamma   90.00
#
_symmetry.space_group_name_H-M   'P 1'
#
loop_
_entity.id
_entity.type
_entity.pdbx_description
1 polymer ?
#
loop_
_entity_poly.entity_id
_entity_poly.type
_entity_poly.pdbx_seq_one_letter_code
_entity_poly.pdbx_strand_id
1 'polypeptide(L)'
;MKKRLLPLLLSTALILPLLCPAAAAEGTATRRDLAEALYDLASRPAVSQTHSYSDLTEADAALHWISSEGYMVGYGSHTMAPDQAITRDQLATVLYEYAKEHNLVLTKRAPLEAGVPKWADDAISWASANGVLDGIDQDQTITSSELDKALSNLSKVAEDPAAKDLNAIMESPGVSGYAVMAYRDGKLIYQRTGGDRYIDAVDPANNLPLELDSRYRTASISKTFAAVGTMMLVEQGKLDLDRDISDYLGFTLRNPNYPDKAITTRMLLSHTSSIQDGSVYSIAPEYSVKEFFTPEGKYWLDGEHFENSNDGVDRSPGNWFHYCNLNYGLVGTIIERITGQRFDIYMRENVLEPMGLNASYNPGDFDADEIQNVATLYQKQKDGVWNEDGPYVAQIDDYRGVPQDPNKVLITNPDLQSAITLEPLDDYVIGTNGCLFSPQGGLRISPNEMKVLIDMFLNDGKVNGKQIISKESVDAMFTPTFRALPDKSNGNTYGGLMCRYGFGIQEMSGEFEGGDCLLKDRKISLSGHFGEAYGLLAGFLLDRETGTAIYYAMTGQGSEDTQNTGEYSGMYKWEEMFCTALLDNLFPDL
;
A
#
# COMPACT_ATOMS: atom_id res chain seq x y z
N MET A 1 18.25 -6.58 9.00
CA MET A 1 17.69 -7.28 10.19
C MET A 1 18.59 -7.06 11.41
N LYS A 2 18.36 -6.01 12.21
CA LYS A 2 18.90 -5.97 13.58
C LYS A 2 17.98 -6.85 14.44
N LYS A 3 18.51 -7.96 14.97
CA LYS A 3 17.84 -8.79 15.97
C LYS A 3 17.48 -7.91 17.18
N ARG A 4 16.19 -7.82 17.53
CA ARG A 4 15.73 -7.34 18.84
C ARG A 4 14.67 -8.30 19.39
N LEU A 5 15.13 -9.44 19.88
CA LEU A 5 14.41 -10.21 20.88
C LEU A 5 14.38 -9.37 22.16
N LEU A 6 13.21 -8.87 22.56
CA LEU A 6 12.93 -8.59 23.96
C LEU A 6 12.01 -9.70 24.48
N PRO A 7 12.32 -10.36 25.60
CA PRO A 7 11.39 -11.32 26.18
C PRO A 7 10.17 -10.56 26.72
N LEU A 8 8.98 -11.06 26.41
CA LEU A 8 7.76 -10.84 27.19
C LEU A 8 8.10 -10.88 28.68
N LEU A 9 7.95 -9.77 29.40
CA LEU A 9 7.73 -9.72 30.86
C LEU A 9 7.40 -8.28 31.27
N LEU A 10 6.18 -7.82 31.01
CA LEU A 10 5.55 -6.71 31.74
C LEU A 10 4.24 -7.21 32.36
N SER A 11 4.39 -8.20 33.23
CA SER A 11 3.46 -8.52 34.29
C SER A 11 4.25 -8.46 35.59
N THR A 12 4.41 -7.27 36.14
CA THR A 12 4.46 -7.03 37.59
C THR A 12 4.57 -5.53 37.84
N ALA A 13 3.55 -4.98 38.49
CA ALA A 13 3.71 -3.78 39.28
C ALA A 13 4.86 -3.99 40.27
N LEU A 14 5.96 -3.26 40.13
CA LEU A 14 7.02 -3.24 41.14
C LEU A 14 7.76 -1.89 41.16
N ILE A 15 7.22 -1.00 41.98
CA ILE A 15 7.92 -0.16 42.96
C ILE A 15 9.13 0.63 42.43
N LEU A 16 8.88 1.88 42.03
CA LEU A 16 9.89 2.94 42.12
C LEU A 16 10.36 3.07 43.59
N PRO A 17 11.66 3.13 43.90
CA PRO A 17 12.11 3.52 45.22
C PRO A 17 11.87 5.02 45.39
N LEU A 18 11.01 5.38 46.35
CA LEU A 18 10.97 6.69 46.97
C LEU A 18 12.36 7.00 47.57
N LEU A 19 13.14 7.83 46.87
CA LEU A 19 14.28 8.54 47.43
C LEU A 19 14.01 10.04 47.33
N CYS A 20 13.42 10.58 48.39
CA CYS A 20 13.39 12.02 48.62
C CYS A 20 14.58 12.39 49.51
N PRO A 21 15.43 13.32 49.05
CA PRO A 21 15.99 14.29 49.98
C PRO A 21 15.78 15.71 49.46
N ALA A 22 15.16 16.55 50.30
CA ALA A 22 15.15 18.01 50.28
C ALA A 22 14.71 18.72 48.97
N ALA A 23 13.70 19.58 49.08
CA ALA A 23 13.28 20.48 48.00
C ALA A 23 14.44 21.39 47.55
N ALA A 24 15.16 20.93 46.52
CA ALA A 24 15.98 21.76 45.67
C ALA A 24 15.06 22.68 44.86
N ALA A 25 15.55 23.86 44.47
CA ALA A 25 14.84 24.69 43.51
C ALA A 25 14.53 23.85 42.27
N GLU A 26 13.28 23.89 41.79
CA GLU A 26 12.80 23.09 40.67
C GLU A 26 13.71 23.31 39.47
N GLY A 27 14.47 22.27 39.09
CA GLY A 27 15.36 22.32 37.94
C GLY A 27 14.55 22.28 36.65
N THR A 28 14.94 23.09 35.67
CA THR A 28 14.46 22.92 34.30
C THR A 28 15.05 21.62 33.74
N ALA A 29 14.21 20.74 33.24
CA ALA A 29 14.62 19.51 32.58
C ALA A 29 15.34 19.83 31.27
N THR A 30 16.43 19.11 31.04
CA THR A 30 17.27 19.24 29.85
C THR A 30 17.03 18.11 28.86
N ARG A 31 17.58 18.24 27.65
CA ARG A 31 17.60 17.17 26.65
C ARG A 31 18.29 15.91 27.17
N ARG A 32 19.34 16.06 27.98
CA ARG A 32 20.03 14.98 28.69
C ARG A 32 19.12 14.26 29.68
N ASP A 33 18.34 14.99 30.46
CA ASP A 33 17.43 14.39 31.46
C ASP A 33 16.37 13.52 30.78
N LEU A 34 15.76 14.00 29.69
CA LEU A 34 14.83 13.19 28.90
C LEU A 34 15.50 11.95 28.29
N ALA A 35 16.72 12.10 27.75
CA ALA A 35 17.47 11.00 27.19
C ALA A 35 17.77 9.91 28.22
N GLU A 36 18.27 10.27 29.40
CA GLU A 36 18.52 9.31 30.49
C GLU A 36 17.22 8.64 30.96
N ALA A 37 16.14 9.40 31.10
CA ALA A 37 14.88 8.85 31.58
C ALA A 37 14.26 7.83 30.61
N LEU A 38 14.28 8.11 29.30
CA LEU A 38 13.85 7.13 28.29
C LEU A 38 14.81 5.95 28.16
N TYR A 39 16.11 6.19 28.35
CA TYR A 39 17.12 5.13 28.35
C TYR A 39 16.88 4.16 29.51
N ASP A 40 16.56 4.68 30.70
CA ASP A 40 16.14 3.88 31.86
C ASP A 40 14.83 3.14 31.61
N LEU A 41 13.82 3.81 31.04
CA LEU A 41 12.53 3.20 30.70
C LEU A 41 12.70 2.04 29.69
N ALA A 42 13.62 2.18 28.74
CA ALA A 42 13.99 1.14 27.78
C ALA A 42 14.93 0.06 28.37
N SER A 43 15.22 0.09 29.67
CA SER A 43 16.16 -0.82 30.35
C SER A 43 17.60 -0.74 29.83
N ARG A 44 18.07 0.48 29.53
CA ARG A 44 19.43 0.84 29.11
C ARG A 44 19.98 -0.05 27.98
N PRO A 45 19.34 -0.07 26.80
CA PRO A 45 19.75 -0.90 25.67
C PRO A 45 21.14 -0.53 25.14
N ALA A 46 21.79 -1.42 24.40
CA ALA A 46 23.07 -1.11 23.78
C ALA A 46 22.92 -0.02 22.68
N VAL A 47 23.84 0.95 22.65
CA VAL A 47 23.93 1.96 21.58
C VAL A 47 24.27 1.26 20.26
N SER A 48 23.40 1.40 19.27
CA SER A 48 23.51 0.65 18.02
C SER A 48 24.32 1.36 16.93
N GLN A 49 24.46 2.68 17.03
CA GLN A 49 25.28 3.55 16.18
C GLN A 49 25.60 4.83 16.95
N THR A 50 26.78 5.40 16.74
CA THR A 50 27.18 6.67 17.35
C THR A 50 27.19 7.75 16.27
N HIS A 51 26.33 8.75 16.41
CA HIS A 51 26.39 9.96 15.59
C HIS A 51 27.44 10.92 16.17
N SER A 52 28.32 11.44 15.31
CA SER A 52 29.38 12.37 15.73
C SER A 52 28.81 13.76 15.99
N TYR A 53 28.61 14.10 17.26
CA TYR A 53 28.32 15.46 17.70
C TYR A 53 29.54 16.06 18.41
N SER A 54 29.82 17.34 18.18
CA SER A 54 31.01 18.02 18.71
C SER A 54 30.96 18.28 20.21
N ASP A 55 29.79 18.18 20.82
CA ASP A 55 29.49 18.45 22.23
C ASP A 55 29.11 17.19 23.02
N LEU A 56 29.30 15.99 22.44
CA LEU A 56 29.14 14.71 23.13
C LEU A 56 30.48 13.99 23.28
N THR A 57 30.57 13.20 24.35
CA THR A 57 31.68 12.29 24.65
C THR A 57 31.21 10.83 24.60
N GLU A 58 32.12 9.88 24.64
CA GLU A 58 31.77 8.44 24.74
C GLU A 58 30.98 8.09 26.02
N ALA A 59 31.03 8.94 27.05
CA ALA A 59 30.29 8.74 28.29
C ALA A 59 28.79 9.05 28.18
N ASP A 60 28.36 9.74 27.12
CA ASP A 60 26.99 10.21 26.91
C ASP A 60 26.08 9.13 26.30
N ALA A 61 26.09 7.92 26.87
CA ALA A 61 25.45 6.73 26.30
C ALA A 61 23.95 6.92 25.98
N ALA A 62 23.19 7.58 26.88
CA ALA A 62 21.76 7.83 26.65
C ALA A 62 21.51 8.76 25.45
N LEU A 63 22.35 9.78 25.27
CA LEU A 63 22.24 10.73 24.16
C LEU A 63 22.65 10.08 22.83
N HIS A 64 23.66 9.22 22.84
CA HIS A 64 24.01 8.41 21.68
C HIS A 64 22.90 7.42 21.34
N TRP A 65 22.32 6.74 22.34
CA TRP A 65 21.21 5.82 22.13
C TRP A 65 20.00 6.54 21.53
N ILE A 66 19.48 7.58 22.19
CA ILE A 66 18.25 8.25 21.76
C ILE A 66 18.37 8.90 20.37
N SER A 67 19.59 9.35 20.02
CA SER A 67 19.93 9.83 18.67
C SER A 67 20.02 8.69 17.67
N SER A 68 20.58 7.54 18.07
CA SER A 68 20.68 6.36 17.20
C SER A 68 19.32 5.71 16.92
N GLU A 69 18.35 5.85 17.83
CA GLU A 69 16.96 5.42 17.59
C GLU A 69 16.15 6.48 16.84
N GLY A 70 16.70 7.67 16.60
CA GLY A 70 16.00 8.75 15.90
C GLY A 70 14.96 9.51 16.74
N TYR A 71 14.74 9.15 18.02
CA TYR A 71 13.74 9.82 18.87
C TYR A 71 14.09 11.27 19.14
N MET A 72 15.39 11.60 19.17
CA MET A 72 15.87 12.96 19.36
C MET A 72 17.10 13.22 18.51
N VAL A 73 16.96 14.14 17.55
CA VAL A 73 18.07 14.59 16.69
C VAL A 73 18.71 15.87 17.24
N GLY A 74 20.00 16.06 16.91
CA GLY A 74 20.74 17.29 17.23
C GLY A 74 20.34 18.50 16.39
N TYR A 75 20.93 19.65 16.69
CA TYR A 75 20.78 20.88 15.92
C TYR A 75 21.84 20.94 14.81
N GLY A 76 21.39 20.91 13.56
CA GLY A 76 22.28 20.77 12.41
C GLY A 76 23.17 19.51 12.51
N SER A 77 24.24 19.45 11.73
CA SER A 77 25.11 18.27 11.69
C SER A 77 26.19 18.20 12.79
N HIS A 78 26.22 19.10 13.77
CA HIS A 78 27.39 19.27 14.64
C HIS A 78 27.14 19.34 16.16
N THR A 79 25.91 19.54 16.67
CA THR A 79 25.68 19.70 18.13
C THR A 79 24.38 19.05 18.61
N MET A 80 24.41 18.38 19.77
CA MET A 80 23.23 17.78 20.42
C MET A 80 22.59 18.71 21.47
N ALA A 81 23.35 19.68 21.98
CA ALA A 81 23.01 20.62 23.04
C ALA A 81 22.41 19.94 24.28
N PRO A 82 23.14 19.02 24.93
CA PRO A 82 22.59 18.13 25.97
C PRO A 82 22.00 18.87 27.17
N ASP A 83 22.58 20.00 27.55
CA ASP A 83 22.19 20.76 28.73
C ASP A 83 21.16 21.87 28.42
N GLN A 84 20.65 21.91 27.18
CA GLN A 84 19.58 22.83 26.81
C GLN A 84 18.26 22.39 27.43
N ALA A 85 17.52 23.35 28.00
CA ALA A 85 16.16 23.16 28.47
C ALA A 85 15.25 22.63 27.35
N ILE A 86 14.45 21.61 27.66
CA ILE A 86 13.50 21.04 26.71
C ILE A 86 12.16 21.80 26.75
N THR A 87 11.56 22.02 25.59
CA THR A 87 10.22 22.60 25.48
C THR A 87 9.13 21.53 25.49
N ARG A 88 7.88 21.91 25.76
CA ARG A 88 6.71 21.02 25.65
C ARG A 88 6.61 20.33 24.29
N ASP A 89 6.82 21.07 23.20
CA ASP A 89 6.73 20.52 21.83
C ASP A 89 7.83 19.49 21.56
N GLN A 90 9.05 19.75 22.04
CA GLN A 90 10.15 18.81 21.94
C GLN A 90 9.91 17.55 22.77
N LEU A 91 9.43 17.71 24.02
CA LEU A 91 9.04 16.60 24.87
C LEU A 91 7.98 15.74 24.17
N ALA A 92 6.89 16.34 23.72
CA ALA A 92 5.79 15.64 23.07
C ALA A 92 6.27 14.87 21.83
N THR A 93 7.13 15.49 21.01
CA THR A 93 7.66 14.88 19.79
C THR A 93 8.53 13.67 20.11
N VAL A 94 9.48 13.79 21.06
CA VAL A 94 10.33 12.66 21.46
C VAL A 94 9.49 11.52 22.07
N LEU A 95 8.51 11.83 22.91
CA LEU A 95 7.62 10.81 23.50
C LEU A 95 6.68 10.17 22.46
N TYR A 96 6.28 10.92 21.43
CA TYR A 96 5.49 10.40 20.32
C TYR A 96 6.31 9.44 19.45
N GLU A 97 7.56 9.75 19.14
CA GLU A 97 8.46 8.81 18.45
C GLU A 97 8.72 7.55 19.30
N TYR A 98 8.95 7.72 20.61
CA TYR A 98 9.05 6.59 21.52
C TYR A 98 7.76 5.74 21.53
N ALA A 99 6.59 6.37 21.56
CA ALA A 99 5.31 5.68 21.54
C ALA A 99 5.08 4.85 20.26
N LYS A 100 5.55 5.34 19.10
CA LYS A 100 5.49 4.59 17.82
C LYS A 100 6.28 3.29 17.90
N GLU A 101 7.53 3.36 18.37
CA GLU A 101 8.42 2.20 18.49
C GLU A 101 7.97 1.22 19.57
N HIS A 102 7.34 1.72 20.63
CA HIS A 102 6.88 0.92 21.76
C HIS A 102 5.41 0.48 21.66
N ASN A 103 4.82 0.57 20.46
CA ASN A 103 3.47 0.06 20.15
C ASN A 103 2.40 0.62 21.09
N LEU A 104 2.48 1.90 21.43
CA LEU A 104 1.43 2.54 22.22
C LEU A 104 0.33 3.05 21.28
N VAL A 105 -0.92 3.09 21.76
CA VAL A 105 -2.06 3.55 20.95
C VAL A 105 -1.82 4.97 20.43
N LEU A 106 -1.73 5.09 19.09
CA LEU A 106 -1.52 6.34 18.39
C LEU A 106 -2.81 6.95 17.84
N THR A 107 -3.97 6.31 17.94
CA THR A 107 -5.17 6.74 17.20
C THR A 107 -5.92 7.89 17.84
N LYS A 108 -5.79 8.07 19.16
CA LYS A 108 -6.47 9.13 19.89
C LYS A 108 -5.84 10.50 19.57
N ARG A 109 -6.66 11.48 19.17
CA ARG A 109 -6.26 12.84 18.78
C ARG A 109 -7.14 13.89 19.45
N ALA A 110 -6.54 15.01 19.84
CA ALA A 110 -7.23 16.19 20.40
C ALA A 110 -7.10 17.38 19.42
N PRO A 111 -8.03 18.34 19.43
CA PRO A 111 -7.88 19.58 18.67
C PRO A 111 -6.56 20.29 19.01
N LEU A 112 -5.89 20.84 18.00
CA LEU A 112 -4.63 21.57 18.19
C LEU A 112 -4.86 22.91 18.90
N GLU A 113 -3.97 23.21 19.84
CA GLU A 113 -3.87 24.52 20.49
C GLU A 113 -3.27 25.55 19.52
N ALA A 114 -3.65 26.83 19.66
CA ALA A 114 -3.10 27.89 18.81
C ALA A 114 -1.62 28.13 19.14
N GLY A 115 -0.74 28.14 18.13
CA GLY A 115 0.70 28.41 18.32
C GLY A 115 1.60 27.18 18.30
N VAL A 116 1.03 25.97 18.22
CA VAL A 116 1.79 24.74 18.01
C VAL A 116 2.52 24.81 16.66
N PRO A 117 3.85 24.58 16.61
CA PRO A 117 4.58 24.49 15.36
C PRO A 117 4.13 23.28 14.55
N LYS A 118 4.03 23.43 13.22
CA LYS A 118 3.59 22.36 12.31
C LYS A 118 4.35 21.04 12.46
N TRP A 119 5.64 21.10 12.83
CA TRP A 119 6.45 19.89 13.05
C TRP A 119 6.06 19.09 14.30
N ALA A 120 5.32 19.69 15.23
CA ALA A 120 4.87 19.09 16.48
C ALA A 120 3.36 18.80 16.52
N ASP A 121 2.60 19.13 15.46
CA ASP A 121 1.14 19.02 15.43
C ASP A 121 0.65 17.63 15.85
N ASP A 122 1.15 16.58 15.19
CA ASP A 122 0.73 15.20 15.47
C ASP A 122 1.07 14.76 16.89
N ALA A 123 2.28 15.09 17.34
CA ALA A 123 2.77 14.72 18.65
C ALA A 123 1.98 15.42 19.77
N ILE A 124 1.70 16.71 19.63
CA ILE A 124 0.90 17.48 20.61
C ILE A 124 -0.55 17.01 20.62
N SER A 125 -1.15 16.81 19.45
CA SER A 125 -2.52 16.30 19.33
C SER A 125 -2.67 14.94 19.99
N TRP A 126 -1.72 14.03 19.74
CA TRP A 126 -1.66 12.71 20.35
C TRP A 126 -1.45 12.77 21.87
N ALA A 127 -0.42 13.49 22.31
CA ALA A 127 0.01 13.50 23.70
C ALA A 127 -1.07 14.12 24.60
N SER A 128 -1.74 15.17 24.12
CA SER A 128 -2.88 15.78 24.81
C SER A 128 -4.09 14.84 24.89
N ALA A 129 -4.40 14.13 23.80
CA ALA A 129 -5.53 13.20 23.78
C ALA A 129 -5.34 12.03 24.76
N ASN A 130 -4.10 11.58 24.94
CA ASN A 130 -3.73 10.48 25.82
C ASN A 130 -3.36 10.91 27.24
N GLY A 131 -3.48 12.22 27.56
CA GLY A 131 -3.14 12.76 28.88
C GLY A 131 -1.65 12.73 29.20
N VAL A 132 -0.78 12.50 28.21
CA VAL A 132 0.68 12.49 28.38
C VAL A 132 1.16 13.87 28.87
N LEU A 133 0.55 14.95 28.39
CA LEU A 133 0.90 16.33 28.76
C LEU A 133 0.00 16.93 29.86
N ASP A 134 -0.80 16.12 30.56
CA ASP A 134 -1.75 16.63 31.55
C ASP A 134 -1.05 17.44 32.65
N GLY A 135 -1.40 18.73 32.75
CA GLY A 135 -0.83 19.68 33.70
C GLY A 135 0.58 20.16 33.34
N ILE A 136 0.91 20.20 32.05
CA ILE A 136 2.06 20.90 31.48
C ILE A 136 1.52 22.01 30.56
N ASP A 137 1.75 23.27 30.94
CA ASP A 137 1.24 24.45 30.21
C ASP A 137 1.95 24.67 28.87
N GLN A 138 1.31 25.42 27.98
CA GLN A 138 1.86 25.82 26.68
C GLN A 138 2.99 26.85 26.85
N ASP A 139 3.95 26.86 25.91
CA ASP A 139 5.04 27.85 25.81
C ASP A 139 6.06 27.90 26.98
N GLN A 140 6.11 26.87 27.83
CA GLN A 140 7.11 26.76 28.91
C GLN A 140 8.20 25.72 28.63
N THR A 141 9.36 25.95 29.23
CA THR A 141 10.39 24.92 29.43
C THR A 141 9.94 23.96 30.52
N ILE A 142 10.19 22.67 30.31
CA ILE A 142 9.73 21.60 31.19
C ILE A 142 10.52 21.58 32.50
N THR A 143 9.87 21.43 33.64
CA THR A 143 10.55 21.14 34.93
C THR A 143 10.86 19.66 35.07
N SER A 144 11.83 19.28 35.91
CA SER A 144 12.09 17.85 36.20
C SER A 144 10.83 17.11 36.68
N SER A 145 9.97 17.76 37.47
CA SER A 145 8.71 17.14 37.93
C SER A 145 7.70 16.94 36.81
N GLU A 146 7.65 17.85 35.83
CA GLU A 146 6.78 17.73 34.66
C GLU A 146 7.27 16.63 33.72
N LEU A 147 8.58 16.49 33.54
CA LEU A 147 9.18 15.37 32.79
C LEU A 147 8.80 14.02 33.40
N ASP A 148 9.01 13.84 34.71
CA ASP A 148 8.65 12.61 35.43
C ASP A 148 7.16 12.29 35.29
N LYS A 149 6.31 13.32 35.36
CA LYS A 149 4.86 13.19 35.20
C LYS A 149 4.48 12.75 33.80
N ALA A 150 5.09 13.35 32.77
CA ALA A 150 4.84 12.98 31.37
C ALA A 150 5.22 11.52 31.10
N LEU A 151 6.36 11.06 31.62
CA LEU A 151 6.81 9.67 31.51
C LEU A 151 5.89 8.70 32.26
N SER A 152 5.42 9.08 33.46
CA SER A 152 4.43 8.30 34.20
C SER A 152 3.08 8.22 33.47
N ASN A 153 2.68 9.27 32.75
CA ASN A 153 1.47 9.24 31.95
C ASN A 153 1.64 8.43 30.67
N LEU A 154 2.81 8.51 30.03
CA LEU A 154 3.18 7.68 28.89
C LEU A 154 3.04 6.18 29.22
N SER A 155 3.52 5.74 30.38
CA SER A 155 3.44 4.33 30.80
C SER A 155 2.01 3.83 31.07
N LYS A 156 1.01 4.72 31.09
CA LYS A 156 -0.42 4.39 31.24
C LYS A 156 -1.13 4.35 29.89
N VAL A 157 -0.50 4.81 28.81
CA VAL A 157 -1.04 4.66 27.46
C VAL A 157 -1.07 3.16 27.14
N ALA A 158 -2.23 2.68 26.69
CA ALA A 158 -2.39 1.26 26.38
C ALA A 158 -1.49 0.86 25.21
N GLU A 159 -1.04 -0.39 25.22
CA GLU A 159 -0.45 -1.02 24.04
C GLU A 159 -1.50 -1.17 22.94
N ASP A 160 -1.05 -1.05 21.69
CA ASP A 160 -1.81 -1.20 20.47
C ASP A 160 -1.63 -2.65 19.97
N PRO A 161 -2.65 -3.52 20.11
CA PRO A 161 -2.54 -4.90 19.68
C PRO A 161 -2.43 -5.02 18.16
N ALA A 162 -3.00 -4.10 17.38
CA ALA A 162 -2.80 -4.06 15.93
C ALA A 162 -1.33 -3.78 15.58
N ALA A 163 -0.70 -2.82 16.26
CA ALA A 163 0.73 -2.53 16.07
C ALA A 163 1.63 -3.74 16.36
N LYS A 164 1.32 -4.50 17.41
CA LYS A 164 2.04 -5.73 17.75
C LYS A 164 1.97 -6.75 16.59
N ASP A 165 0.78 -7.00 16.06
CA ASP A 165 0.61 -7.96 14.96
C ASP A 165 1.26 -7.47 13.66
N LEU A 166 1.18 -6.17 13.37
CA LEU A 166 1.85 -5.55 12.22
C LEU A 166 3.38 -5.65 12.30
N ASN A 167 3.96 -5.55 13.51
CA ASN A 167 5.39 -5.77 13.67
C ASN A 167 5.79 -7.23 13.45
N ALA A 168 4.96 -8.20 13.84
CA ALA A 168 5.21 -9.60 13.52
C ALA A 168 5.22 -9.85 12.00
N ILE A 169 4.41 -9.10 11.24
CA ILE A 169 4.49 -9.09 9.76
C ILE A 169 5.83 -8.51 9.31
N MET A 170 6.24 -7.35 9.83
CA MET A 170 7.53 -6.72 9.50
C MET A 170 8.75 -7.60 9.82
N GLU A 171 8.64 -8.42 10.86
CA GLU A 171 9.68 -9.39 11.26
C GLU A 171 9.71 -10.63 10.38
N SER A 172 8.69 -10.84 9.54
CA SER A 172 8.64 -11.98 8.63
C SER A 172 9.78 -11.89 7.59
N PRO A 173 10.41 -13.02 7.23
CA PRO A 173 11.49 -13.03 6.25
C PRO A 173 11.10 -12.35 4.93
N GLY A 174 11.85 -11.33 4.55
CA GLY A 174 11.73 -10.67 3.26
C GLY A 174 10.80 -9.48 3.19
N VAL A 175 10.03 -9.18 4.23
CA VAL A 175 9.28 -7.91 4.28
C VAL A 175 10.28 -6.75 4.40
N SER A 176 10.22 -5.79 3.49
CA SER A 176 11.04 -4.57 3.52
C SER A 176 10.30 -3.37 4.11
N GLY A 177 8.97 -3.37 4.07
CA GLY A 177 8.15 -2.33 4.66
C GLY A 177 6.67 -2.56 4.47
N TYR A 178 5.85 -1.83 5.21
CA TYR A 178 4.40 -1.86 5.09
C TYR A 178 3.76 -0.50 5.32
N ALA A 179 2.54 -0.32 4.81
CA ALA A 179 1.63 0.75 5.16
C ALA A 179 0.22 0.17 5.36
N VAL A 180 -0.51 0.66 6.35
CA VAL A 180 -1.89 0.24 6.62
C VAL A 180 -2.79 1.41 6.97
N MET A 181 -4.08 1.25 6.69
CA MET A 181 -5.15 2.14 7.17
C MET A 181 -6.40 1.34 7.54
N ALA A 182 -7.22 1.89 8.44
CA ALA A 182 -8.55 1.38 8.71
C ALA A 182 -9.57 2.50 8.96
N TYR A 183 -10.82 2.28 8.54
CA TYR A 183 -11.93 3.21 8.59
C TYR A 183 -13.12 2.59 9.31
N ARG A 184 -13.80 3.38 10.13
CA ARG A 184 -15.10 3.06 10.74
C ARG A 184 -16.06 4.21 10.50
N ASP A 185 -17.29 3.91 10.13
CA ASP A 185 -18.34 4.91 9.84
C ASP A 185 -17.88 5.99 8.84
N GLY A 186 -17.10 5.59 7.84
CA GLY A 186 -16.55 6.48 6.82
C GLY A 186 -15.42 7.40 7.29
N LYS A 187 -14.84 7.13 8.47
CA LYS A 187 -13.75 7.93 9.04
C LYS A 187 -12.51 7.08 9.26
N LEU A 188 -11.36 7.60 8.86
CA LEU A 188 -10.07 7.02 9.17
C LEU A 188 -9.88 6.96 10.70
N ILE A 189 -9.68 5.76 11.24
CA ILE A 189 -9.47 5.51 12.68
C ILE A 189 -8.07 4.99 12.98
N TYR A 190 -7.36 4.48 11.98
CA TYR A 190 -6.03 3.88 12.15
C TYR A 190 -5.19 4.11 10.90
N GLN A 191 -3.91 4.44 11.07
CA GLN A 191 -2.91 4.42 10.02
C GLN A 191 -1.54 4.14 10.63
N ARG A 192 -0.70 3.36 9.94
CA ARG A 192 0.66 3.05 10.39
C ARG A 192 1.54 2.68 9.20
N THR A 193 2.82 2.99 9.28
CA THR A 193 3.85 2.48 8.37
C THR A 193 4.96 1.80 9.16
N GLY A 194 5.77 1.01 8.47
CA GLY A 194 7.00 0.44 9.01
C GLY A 194 7.95 0.03 7.90
N GLY A 195 9.23 -0.10 8.24
CA GLY A 195 10.29 -0.46 7.29
C GLY A 195 10.67 0.67 6.34
N ASP A 196 11.25 0.29 5.20
CA ASP A 196 11.97 1.20 4.31
C ASP A 196 11.34 1.24 2.91
N ARG A 197 11.21 2.43 2.34
CA ARG A 197 10.86 2.63 0.92
C ARG A 197 12.06 2.44 0.00
N TYR A 198 13.27 2.57 0.53
CA TYR A 198 14.53 2.34 -0.16
C TYR A 198 15.52 1.70 0.79
N ILE A 199 16.12 0.59 0.36
CA ILE A 199 17.18 -0.14 1.06
C ILE A 199 18.49 0.06 0.30
N ASP A 200 19.48 0.64 0.97
CA ASP A 200 20.84 0.73 0.44
C ASP A 200 21.57 -0.60 0.68
N ALA A 201 22.11 -1.18 -0.39
CA ALA A 201 22.79 -2.48 -0.32
C ALA A 201 24.17 -2.43 0.35
N VAL A 202 24.74 -1.23 0.54
CA VAL A 202 26.11 -1.04 1.06
C VAL A 202 26.07 -0.53 2.50
N ASP A 203 25.26 0.50 2.77
CA ASP A 203 25.19 1.14 4.07
C ASP A 203 23.73 1.36 4.51
N PRO A 204 23.21 0.50 5.41
CA PRO A 204 21.85 0.63 5.93
C PRO A 204 21.52 1.97 6.58
N ALA A 205 22.52 2.77 6.97
CA ALA A 205 22.28 4.13 7.47
C ALA A 205 21.70 5.07 6.40
N ASN A 206 21.80 4.70 5.11
CA ASN A 206 21.22 5.42 3.98
C ASN A 206 19.85 4.89 3.55
N ASN A 207 19.28 3.93 4.28
CA ASN A 207 17.90 3.53 4.05
C ASN A 207 16.96 4.72 4.24
N LEU A 208 15.89 4.76 3.45
CA LEU A 208 14.86 5.78 3.57
C LEU A 208 13.58 5.11 4.08
N PRO A 209 12.93 5.65 5.13
CA PRO A 209 11.76 5.04 5.73
C PRO A 209 10.56 5.06 4.79
N LEU A 210 9.67 4.07 4.93
CA LEU A 210 8.38 4.06 4.26
C LEU A 210 7.40 4.97 5.02
N GLU A 211 6.90 5.99 4.34
CA GLU A 211 5.98 6.99 4.86
C GLU A 211 4.62 6.89 4.16
N LEU A 212 3.59 7.55 4.70
CA LEU A 212 2.24 7.56 4.12
C LEU A 212 2.15 8.28 2.75
N ASP A 213 3.17 9.07 2.41
CA ASP A 213 3.32 9.73 1.12
C ASP A 213 4.31 9.00 0.18
N SER A 214 4.94 7.91 0.64
CA SER A 214 5.74 7.05 -0.23
C SER A 214 4.85 6.39 -1.27
N ARG A 215 5.11 6.64 -2.56
CA ARG A 215 4.36 6.01 -3.65
C ARG A 215 4.99 4.68 -4.00
N TYR A 216 4.19 3.66 -4.20
CA TYR A 216 4.66 2.40 -4.80
C TYR A 216 3.75 2.03 -5.94
N ARG A 217 4.30 1.29 -6.90
CA ARG A 217 3.50 0.63 -7.92
C ARG A 217 2.53 -0.33 -7.23
N THR A 218 1.24 -0.03 -7.26
CA THR A 218 0.22 -0.74 -6.47
C THR A 218 -0.30 -2.02 -7.14
N ALA A 219 0.44 -2.53 -8.14
CA ALA A 219 0.07 -3.70 -8.92
C ALA A 219 -1.42 -3.67 -9.32
N SER A 220 -2.13 -4.79 -9.17
CA SER A 220 -3.47 -4.99 -9.70
C SER A 220 -4.57 -4.06 -9.16
N ILE A 221 -4.34 -3.33 -8.06
CA ILE A 221 -5.24 -2.23 -7.64
C ILE A 221 -5.38 -1.15 -8.74
N SER A 222 -4.39 -1.04 -9.63
CA SER A 222 -4.42 -0.20 -10.84
C SER A 222 -5.66 -0.42 -11.71
N LYS A 223 -6.20 -1.66 -11.73
CA LYS A 223 -7.38 -2.04 -12.50
C LYS A 223 -8.62 -1.27 -12.03
N THR A 224 -8.73 -1.02 -10.73
CA THR A 224 -9.86 -0.25 -10.17
C THR A 224 -9.89 1.16 -10.73
N PHE A 225 -8.74 1.84 -10.83
CA PHE A 225 -8.66 3.17 -11.44
C PHE A 225 -8.99 3.13 -12.93
N ALA A 226 -8.45 2.16 -13.68
CA ALA A 226 -8.79 1.98 -15.09
C ALA A 226 -10.30 1.74 -15.31
N ALA A 227 -10.96 1.00 -14.39
CA ALA A 227 -12.40 0.81 -14.39
C ALA A 227 -13.15 2.13 -14.13
N VAL A 228 -12.72 2.97 -13.18
CA VAL A 228 -13.28 4.32 -12.97
C VAL A 228 -13.20 5.14 -14.25
N GLY A 229 -12.03 5.20 -14.88
CA GLY A 229 -11.83 5.93 -16.15
C GLY A 229 -12.71 5.40 -17.29
N THR A 230 -12.98 4.09 -17.30
CA THR A 230 -13.89 3.45 -18.25
C THR A 230 -15.34 3.82 -17.98
N MET A 231 -15.77 3.79 -16.72
CA MET A 231 -17.14 4.17 -16.33
C MET A 231 -17.44 5.64 -16.64
N MET A 232 -16.45 6.54 -16.57
CA MET A 232 -16.61 7.92 -17.04
C MET A 232 -16.96 8.00 -18.54
N LEU A 233 -16.40 7.12 -19.37
CA LEU A 233 -16.75 7.06 -20.80
C LEU A 233 -18.16 6.47 -21.02
N VAL A 234 -18.61 5.57 -20.15
CA VAL A 234 -19.98 5.05 -20.12
C VAL A 234 -20.97 6.18 -19.83
N GLU A 235 -20.71 6.97 -18.79
CA GLU A 235 -21.56 8.12 -18.42
C GLU A 235 -21.62 9.18 -19.52
N GLN A 236 -20.53 9.37 -20.25
CA GLN A 236 -20.47 10.26 -21.42
C GLN A 236 -21.19 9.70 -22.65
N GLY A 237 -21.71 8.47 -22.60
CA GLY A 237 -22.35 7.78 -23.73
C GLY A 237 -21.38 7.43 -24.86
N LYS A 238 -20.07 7.46 -24.59
CA LYS A 238 -19.02 7.14 -25.57
C LYS A 238 -18.67 5.65 -25.58
N LEU A 239 -18.94 4.96 -24.48
CA LEU A 239 -18.75 3.52 -24.33
C LEU A 239 -20.06 2.86 -23.87
N ASP A 240 -20.45 1.83 -24.57
CA ASP A 240 -21.50 0.88 -24.17
C ASP A 240 -20.82 -0.42 -23.68
N LEU A 241 -21.13 -0.81 -22.44
CA LEU A 241 -20.54 -1.98 -21.77
C LEU A 241 -20.90 -3.31 -22.45
N ASP A 242 -22.03 -3.37 -23.14
CA ASP A 242 -22.56 -4.60 -23.76
C ASP A 242 -22.35 -4.64 -25.27
N ARG A 243 -21.73 -3.59 -25.83
CA ARG A 243 -21.32 -3.57 -27.23
C ARG A 243 -20.11 -4.48 -27.45
N ASP A 244 -20.07 -5.08 -28.64
CA ASP A 244 -18.91 -5.82 -29.14
C ASP A 244 -17.68 -4.91 -29.20
N ILE A 245 -16.60 -5.32 -28.52
CA ILE A 245 -15.37 -4.52 -28.47
C ILE A 245 -14.67 -4.39 -29.82
N SER A 246 -14.97 -5.25 -30.78
CA SER A 246 -14.46 -5.16 -32.15
C SER A 246 -14.77 -3.80 -32.80
N ASP A 247 -15.92 -3.21 -32.47
CA ASP A 247 -16.35 -1.90 -32.96
C ASP A 247 -15.42 -0.77 -32.46
N TYR A 248 -14.85 -0.90 -31.26
CA TYR A 248 -13.91 0.09 -30.71
C TYR A 248 -12.48 -0.15 -31.18
N LEU A 249 -12.04 -1.42 -31.19
CA LEU A 249 -10.68 -1.83 -31.53
C LEU A 249 -10.33 -1.62 -33.01
N GLY A 250 -11.32 -1.66 -33.91
CA GLY A 250 -11.11 -1.51 -35.35
C GLY A 250 -10.58 -2.78 -36.04
N PHE A 251 -10.64 -3.92 -35.36
CA PHE A 251 -10.46 -5.25 -35.93
C PHE A 251 -11.40 -6.24 -35.23
N THR A 252 -11.77 -7.31 -35.92
CA THR A 252 -12.62 -8.36 -35.34
C THR A 252 -11.83 -9.14 -34.30
N LEU A 253 -12.28 -9.10 -33.05
CA LEU A 253 -11.74 -9.91 -31.96
C LEU A 253 -12.79 -10.95 -31.53
N ARG A 254 -12.44 -12.22 -31.71
CA ARG A 254 -13.27 -13.38 -31.37
C ARG A 254 -12.38 -14.50 -30.87
N ASN A 255 -12.83 -15.20 -29.83
CA ASN A 255 -12.25 -16.49 -29.51
C ASN A 255 -12.54 -17.46 -30.68
N PRO A 256 -11.52 -18.06 -31.34
CA PRO A 256 -11.73 -18.98 -32.46
C PRO A 256 -12.57 -20.21 -32.12
N ASN A 257 -12.61 -20.61 -30.84
CA ASN A 257 -13.45 -21.71 -30.37
C ASN A 257 -14.93 -21.31 -30.26
N TYR A 258 -15.23 -20.00 -30.23
CA TYR A 258 -16.57 -19.43 -30.07
C TYR A 258 -16.79 -18.25 -31.04
N PRO A 259 -16.67 -18.45 -32.37
CA PRO A 259 -16.60 -17.35 -33.34
C PRO A 259 -17.87 -16.49 -33.40
N ASP A 260 -19.03 -17.06 -33.03
CA ASP A 260 -20.33 -16.39 -33.04
C ASP A 260 -20.63 -15.58 -31.77
N LYS A 261 -19.73 -15.62 -30.76
CA LYS A 261 -19.90 -14.96 -29.47
C LYS A 261 -19.04 -13.70 -29.42
N ALA A 262 -19.69 -12.54 -29.30
CA ALA A 262 -18.99 -11.28 -29.10
C ALA A 262 -18.38 -11.20 -27.70
N ILE A 263 -17.26 -10.48 -27.59
CA ILE A 263 -16.65 -10.10 -26.32
C ILE A 263 -17.03 -8.64 -26.07
N THR A 264 -17.42 -8.31 -24.84
CA THR A 264 -17.87 -6.96 -24.46
C THR A 264 -16.96 -6.35 -23.39
N THR A 265 -16.99 -5.02 -23.25
CA THR A 265 -16.21 -4.34 -22.19
C THR A 265 -16.63 -4.79 -20.80
N ARG A 266 -17.93 -5.10 -20.58
CA ARG A 266 -18.41 -5.72 -19.34
C ARG A 266 -17.61 -6.96 -18.98
N MET A 267 -17.41 -7.85 -19.96
CA MET A 267 -16.69 -9.10 -19.76
C MET A 267 -15.19 -8.90 -19.53
N LEU A 268 -14.58 -7.87 -20.14
CA LEU A 268 -13.19 -7.50 -19.86
C LEU A 268 -13.02 -7.05 -18.40
N LEU A 269 -13.87 -6.12 -17.94
CA LEU A 269 -13.81 -5.55 -16.59
C LEU A 269 -14.08 -6.58 -15.49
N SER A 270 -14.86 -7.62 -15.80
CA SER A 270 -15.23 -8.69 -14.87
C SER A 270 -14.53 -10.03 -15.10
N HIS A 271 -13.50 -10.08 -15.95
CA HIS A 271 -12.72 -11.29 -16.21
C HIS A 271 -13.51 -12.50 -16.73
N THR A 272 -14.57 -12.25 -17.50
CA THR A 272 -15.40 -13.31 -18.12
C THR A 272 -15.35 -13.27 -19.65
N SER A 273 -14.24 -12.77 -20.21
CA SER A 273 -14.10 -12.46 -21.64
C SER A 273 -13.78 -13.64 -22.53
N SER A 274 -13.45 -14.81 -21.97
CA SER A 274 -12.85 -15.94 -22.71
C SER A 274 -11.42 -15.67 -23.22
N ILE A 275 -10.79 -14.61 -22.69
CA ILE A 275 -9.37 -14.28 -22.90
C ILE A 275 -8.61 -14.69 -21.64
N GLN A 276 -7.41 -15.22 -21.82
CA GLN A 276 -6.46 -15.53 -20.76
C GLN A 276 -5.11 -14.90 -21.05
N ASP A 277 -4.29 -14.72 -20.01
CA ASP A 277 -2.89 -14.34 -20.21
C ASP A 277 -2.14 -15.51 -20.86
N GLY A 278 -1.32 -15.20 -21.87
CA GLY A 278 -0.42 -16.18 -22.47
C GLY A 278 0.98 -16.07 -21.88
N SER A 279 1.96 -16.54 -22.64
CA SER A 279 3.39 -16.41 -22.32
C SER A 279 3.92 -14.97 -22.40
N VAL A 280 3.11 -14.01 -22.85
CA VAL A 280 3.31 -12.57 -22.77
C VAL A 280 1.94 -11.86 -22.76
N TYR A 281 1.86 -10.68 -22.14
CA TYR A 281 0.68 -9.81 -22.24
C TYR A 281 1.04 -8.33 -22.46
N SER A 282 2.33 -7.99 -22.47
CA SER A 282 2.85 -6.68 -22.86
C SER A 282 3.90 -6.85 -23.96
N ILE A 283 3.74 -6.08 -25.04
CA ILE A 283 4.55 -6.15 -26.28
C ILE A 283 5.01 -4.76 -26.70
N ALA A 284 6.05 -4.69 -27.52
CA ALA A 284 6.76 -3.46 -27.84
C ALA A 284 5.92 -2.39 -28.57
N PRO A 285 6.31 -1.10 -28.49
CA PRO A 285 5.47 0.02 -28.90
C PRO A 285 5.07 0.03 -30.37
N GLU A 286 5.88 -0.54 -31.25
CA GLU A 286 5.61 -0.65 -32.69
C GLU A 286 4.53 -1.69 -33.03
N TYR A 287 4.17 -2.56 -32.09
CA TYR A 287 3.15 -3.61 -32.28
C TYR A 287 1.79 -3.20 -31.74
N SER A 288 0.73 -3.74 -32.34
CA SER A 288 -0.65 -3.62 -31.86
C SER A 288 -1.07 -4.84 -31.04
N VAL A 289 -2.01 -4.67 -30.10
CA VAL A 289 -2.68 -5.80 -29.40
C VAL A 289 -3.29 -6.82 -30.36
N LYS A 290 -3.60 -6.42 -31.60
CA LYS A 290 -4.05 -7.35 -32.65
C LYS A 290 -3.08 -8.53 -32.84
N GLU A 291 -1.78 -8.30 -32.62
CA GLU A 291 -0.74 -9.33 -32.76
C GLU A 291 -0.96 -10.54 -31.84
N PHE A 292 -1.64 -10.37 -30.69
CA PHE A 292 -2.01 -11.48 -29.81
C PHE A 292 -3.19 -12.31 -30.34
N PHE A 293 -4.05 -11.72 -31.17
CA PHE A 293 -5.40 -12.22 -31.42
C PHE A 293 -5.67 -12.62 -32.88
N THR A 294 -4.66 -12.59 -33.75
CA THR A 294 -4.78 -13.02 -35.15
C THR A 294 -3.70 -14.02 -35.53
N PRO A 295 -4.00 -15.07 -36.32
CA PRO A 295 -3.02 -16.09 -36.72
C PRO A 295 -1.77 -15.55 -37.42
N GLU A 296 -1.87 -14.41 -38.10
CA GLU A 296 -0.75 -13.76 -38.77
C GLU A 296 0.13 -12.93 -37.82
N GLY A 297 -0.33 -12.73 -36.58
CA GLY A 297 0.35 -11.93 -35.57
C GLY A 297 1.58 -12.64 -35.01
N LYS A 298 2.64 -11.87 -34.76
CA LYS A 298 3.89 -12.35 -34.17
C LYS A 298 3.69 -12.98 -32.80
N TYR A 299 2.72 -12.46 -32.04
CA TYR A 299 2.40 -12.88 -30.69
C TYR A 299 1.13 -13.75 -30.62
N TRP A 300 0.72 -14.34 -31.76
CA TRP A 300 -0.43 -15.25 -31.80
C TRP A 300 -0.23 -16.48 -30.91
N LEU A 301 0.98 -17.05 -30.99
CA LEU A 301 1.45 -18.17 -30.17
C LEU A 301 0.42 -19.31 -30.08
N ASP A 302 -0.03 -19.74 -31.27
CA ASP A 302 -1.05 -20.80 -31.46
C ASP A 302 -2.38 -20.55 -30.71
N GLY A 303 -2.71 -19.29 -30.45
CA GLY A 303 -3.97 -18.88 -29.83
C GLY A 303 -3.98 -19.06 -28.32
N GLU A 304 -2.82 -19.10 -27.66
CA GLU A 304 -2.71 -19.29 -26.20
C GLU A 304 -3.44 -18.23 -25.37
N HIS A 305 -3.75 -17.07 -25.95
CA HIS A 305 -4.49 -15.98 -25.31
C HIS A 305 -6.01 -16.21 -25.24
N PHE A 306 -6.51 -17.36 -25.70
CA PHE A 306 -7.92 -17.70 -25.68
C PHE A 306 -8.20 -18.93 -24.82
N GLU A 307 -9.32 -18.87 -24.11
CA GLU A 307 -9.89 -20.04 -23.43
C GLU A 307 -10.32 -21.12 -24.44
N ASN A 308 -10.23 -22.39 -24.05
CA ASN A 308 -10.63 -23.52 -24.87
C ASN A 308 -11.57 -24.47 -24.10
N SER A 309 -12.19 -25.43 -24.79
CA SER A 309 -13.17 -26.38 -24.20
C SER A 309 -12.76 -27.83 -24.41
N ASN A 310 -11.46 -28.13 -24.37
CA ASN A 310 -10.97 -29.48 -24.70
C ASN A 310 -11.49 -30.57 -23.75
N ASP A 311 -11.95 -30.18 -22.56
CA ASP A 311 -12.53 -31.04 -21.52
C ASP A 311 -14.06 -31.00 -21.45
N GLY A 312 -14.73 -30.28 -22.37
CA GLY A 312 -16.19 -30.19 -22.44
C GLY A 312 -16.82 -29.13 -21.52
N VAL A 313 -16.02 -28.31 -20.82
CA VAL A 313 -16.50 -27.19 -20.02
C VAL A 313 -16.75 -25.96 -20.91
N ASP A 314 -17.94 -25.36 -20.85
CA ASP A 314 -18.24 -24.15 -21.63
C ASP A 314 -17.44 -22.96 -21.10
N ARG A 315 -16.43 -22.54 -21.88
CA ARG A 315 -15.59 -21.36 -21.61
C ARG A 315 -15.87 -20.19 -22.55
N SER A 316 -17.06 -20.14 -23.13
CA SER A 316 -17.45 -19.04 -24.04
C SER A 316 -17.54 -17.68 -23.31
N PRO A 317 -17.45 -16.56 -24.04
CA PRO A 317 -17.59 -15.23 -23.46
C PRO A 317 -18.84 -15.09 -22.59
N GLY A 318 -18.65 -14.68 -21.34
CA GLY A 318 -19.69 -14.53 -20.32
C GLY A 318 -19.94 -15.75 -19.42
N ASN A 319 -19.43 -16.94 -19.78
CA ASN A 319 -19.74 -18.18 -19.05
C ASN A 319 -18.61 -18.73 -18.18
N TRP A 320 -17.40 -18.17 -18.28
CA TRP A 320 -16.22 -18.64 -17.55
C TRP A 320 -15.41 -17.47 -17.02
N PHE A 321 -15.03 -17.53 -15.74
CA PHE A 321 -14.13 -16.55 -15.12
C PHE A 321 -12.68 -17.00 -15.21
N HIS A 322 -11.81 -16.09 -15.65
CA HIS A 322 -10.36 -16.24 -15.56
C HIS A 322 -9.72 -14.86 -15.40
N TYR A 323 -9.12 -14.63 -14.24
CA TYR A 323 -8.35 -13.43 -14.00
C TYR A 323 -7.24 -13.27 -15.05
N CYS A 324 -7.20 -12.12 -15.71
CA CYS A 324 -6.40 -11.90 -16.92
C CYS A 324 -6.01 -10.43 -17.03
N ASN A 325 -4.70 -10.17 -17.09
CA ASN A 325 -4.13 -8.84 -17.25
C ASN A 325 -4.40 -8.25 -18.63
N LEU A 326 -4.37 -9.08 -19.68
CA LEU A 326 -4.59 -8.65 -21.06
C LEU A 326 -5.99 -8.04 -21.28
N ASN A 327 -6.99 -8.43 -20.47
CA ASN A 327 -8.31 -7.77 -20.46
C ASN A 327 -8.18 -6.26 -20.19
N TYR A 328 -7.34 -5.86 -19.23
CA TYR A 328 -7.14 -4.44 -18.90
C TYR A 328 -6.25 -3.73 -19.91
N GLY A 329 -5.32 -4.45 -20.55
CA GLY A 329 -4.61 -3.94 -21.73
C GLY A 329 -5.55 -3.60 -22.89
N LEU A 330 -6.55 -4.44 -23.14
CA LEU A 330 -7.63 -4.15 -24.09
C LEU A 330 -8.51 -2.98 -23.64
N VAL A 331 -8.85 -2.87 -22.36
CA VAL A 331 -9.58 -1.71 -21.80
C VAL A 331 -8.80 -0.41 -22.05
N GLY A 332 -7.50 -0.39 -21.76
CA GLY A 332 -6.64 0.76 -22.04
C GLY A 332 -6.63 1.12 -23.53
N THR A 333 -6.52 0.12 -24.41
CA THR A 333 -6.56 0.32 -25.86
C THR A 333 -7.91 0.89 -26.32
N ILE A 334 -9.04 0.42 -25.76
CA ILE A 334 -10.37 0.93 -26.07
C ILE A 334 -10.52 2.39 -25.62
N ILE A 335 -10.03 2.74 -24.43
CA ILE A 335 -10.01 4.12 -23.93
C ILE A 335 -9.29 5.01 -24.95
N GLU A 336 -8.10 4.62 -25.37
CA GLU A 336 -7.31 5.38 -26.35
C GLU A 336 -8.01 5.54 -27.70
N ARG A 337 -8.64 4.48 -28.19
CA ARG A 337 -9.43 4.50 -29.44
C ARG A 337 -10.60 5.47 -29.39
N ILE A 338 -11.26 5.56 -28.24
CA ILE A 338 -12.41 6.44 -28.03
C ILE A 338 -11.99 7.89 -27.84
N THR A 339 -10.92 8.13 -27.09
CA THR A 339 -10.52 9.48 -26.65
C THR A 339 -9.51 10.13 -27.60
N GLY A 340 -8.72 9.35 -28.32
CA GLY A 340 -7.56 9.84 -29.06
C GLY A 340 -6.39 10.28 -28.17
N GLN A 341 -6.44 9.98 -26.88
CA GLN A 341 -5.36 10.26 -25.91
C GLN A 341 -4.70 8.94 -25.52
N ARG A 342 -3.39 8.97 -25.21
CA ARG A 342 -2.71 7.85 -24.54
C ARG A 342 -3.41 7.51 -23.22
N PHE A 343 -3.43 6.23 -22.85
CA PHE A 343 -4.10 5.77 -21.63
C PHE A 343 -3.59 6.50 -20.38
N ASP A 344 -2.27 6.60 -20.18
CA ASP A 344 -1.68 7.24 -19.01
C ASP A 344 -2.07 8.72 -18.89
N ILE A 345 -2.09 9.43 -20.02
CA ILE A 345 -2.52 10.84 -20.10
C ILE A 345 -4.01 10.98 -19.80
N TYR A 346 -4.86 10.14 -20.40
CA TYR A 346 -6.30 10.17 -20.13
C TYR A 346 -6.58 9.94 -18.64
N MET A 347 -5.94 8.92 -18.05
CA MET A 347 -6.09 8.60 -16.63
C MET A 347 -5.63 9.75 -15.73
N ARG A 348 -4.47 10.36 -16.03
CA ARG A 348 -3.96 11.51 -15.29
C ARG A 348 -4.93 12.69 -15.33
N GLU A 349 -5.30 13.14 -16.54
CA GLU A 349 -6.09 14.36 -16.73
C GLU A 349 -7.57 14.22 -16.33
N ASN A 350 -8.15 13.01 -16.44
CA ASN A 350 -9.59 12.81 -16.26
C ASN A 350 -9.96 12.07 -14.97
N VAL A 351 -9.03 11.32 -14.36
CA VAL A 351 -9.30 10.55 -13.14
C VAL A 351 -8.45 11.07 -11.98
N LEU A 352 -7.12 11.05 -12.12
CA LEU A 352 -6.20 11.30 -11.00
C LEU A 352 -6.18 12.78 -10.59
N GLU A 353 -5.90 13.71 -11.52
CA GLU A 353 -5.87 15.15 -11.24
C GLU A 353 -7.24 15.68 -10.76
N PRO A 354 -8.39 15.27 -11.35
CA PRO A 354 -9.71 15.67 -10.84
C PRO A 354 -10.02 15.22 -9.42
N MET A 355 -9.41 14.12 -8.95
CA MET A 355 -9.45 13.63 -7.57
C MET A 355 -8.41 14.31 -6.67
N GLY A 356 -7.51 15.12 -7.23
CA GLY A 356 -6.42 15.77 -6.49
C GLY A 356 -5.26 14.82 -6.18
N LEU A 357 -5.07 13.78 -6.98
CA LEU A 357 -3.98 12.81 -6.83
C LEU A 357 -2.79 13.21 -7.69
N ASN A 358 -1.60 13.11 -7.12
CA ASN A 358 -0.33 13.21 -7.84
C ASN A 358 0.19 11.78 -8.15
N ALA A 359 -0.71 10.82 -8.34
CA ALA A 359 -0.38 9.47 -8.77
C ALA A 359 -0.16 9.42 -10.29
N SER A 360 0.61 8.45 -10.78
CA SER A 360 0.76 8.27 -12.24
C SER A 360 1.07 6.82 -12.63
N TYR A 361 0.59 6.44 -13.81
CA TYR A 361 0.98 5.21 -14.52
C TYR A 361 2.37 5.34 -15.16
N ASN A 362 2.81 6.56 -15.47
CA ASN A 362 4.08 6.86 -16.11
C ASN A 362 5.02 7.57 -15.13
N PRO A 363 6.15 6.95 -14.75
CA PRO A 363 7.09 7.55 -13.82
C PRO A 363 7.76 8.82 -14.38
N GLY A 364 7.71 9.07 -15.69
CA GLY A 364 8.23 10.29 -16.30
C GLY A 364 7.38 11.54 -16.04
N ASP A 365 6.18 11.38 -15.44
CA ASP A 365 5.36 12.51 -14.98
C ASP A 365 5.87 13.11 -13.67
N PHE A 366 6.71 12.40 -12.90
CA PHE A 366 7.23 12.85 -11.62
C PHE A 366 8.47 13.72 -11.78
N ASP A 367 8.54 14.82 -11.03
CA ASP A 367 9.77 15.58 -10.88
C ASP A 367 10.80 14.89 -9.96
N ALA A 368 11.93 15.54 -9.69
CA ALA A 368 13.01 14.96 -8.89
C ALA A 368 12.60 14.71 -7.42
N ASP A 369 11.77 15.58 -6.84
CA ASP A 369 11.33 15.46 -5.44
C ASP A 369 10.25 14.36 -5.33
N GLU A 370 9.36 14.29 -6.32
CA GLU A 370 8.31 13.28 -6.40
C GLU A 370 8.87 11.89 -6.69
N ILE A 371 9.77 11.75 -7.66
CA ILE A 371 10.38 10.45 -8.02
C ILE A 371 11.28 9.92 -6.90
N GLN A 372 11.89 10.80 -6.10
CA GLN A 372 12.64 10.40 -4.92
C GLN A 372 11.73 9.74 -3.87
N ASN A 373 10.43 10.02 -3.84
CA ASN A 373 9.47 9.42 -2.91
C ASN A 373 8.79 8.15 -3.46
N VAL A 374 9.14 7.71 -4.66
CA VAL A 374 8.74 6.38 -5.15
C VAL A 374 9.56 5.31 -4.44
N ALA A 375 8.87 4.34 -3.86
CA ALA A 375 9.45 3.20 -3.17
C ALA A 375 9.90 2.14 -4.19
N THR A 376 11.08 1.58 -3.93
CA THR A 376 11.61 0.44 -4.68
C THR A 376 10.95 -0.85 -4.16
N LEU A 377 10.53 -1.73 -5.07
CA LEU A 377 10.02 -3.04 -4.69
C LEU A 377 11.15 -4.07 -4.72
N TYR A 378 11.21 -4.93 -3.70
CA TYR A 378 12.33 -5.84 -3.47
C TYR A 378 11.88 -7.29 -3.36
N GLN A 379 12.80 -8.20 -3.67
CA GLN A 379 12.73 -9.60 -3.28
C GLN A 379 14.05 -10.01 -2.64
N LYS A 380 14.03 -11.01 -1.76
CA LYS A 380 15.27 -11.60 -1.24
C LYS A 380 15.77 -12.68 -2.18
N GLN A 381 16.94 -12.43 -2.77
CA GLN A 381 17.53 -13.32 -3.75
C GLN A 381 19.03 -13.46 -3.52
N LYS A 382 19.59 -14.61 -3.93
CA LYS A 382 21.03 -14.83 -4.05
C LYS A 382 21.30 -15.44 -5.42
N ASP A 383 22.16 -14.81 -6.20
CA ASP A 383 22.55 -15.26 -7.55
C ASP A 383 21.33 -15.47 -8.49
N GLY A 384 20.30 -14.61 -8.36
CA GLY A 384 19.07 -14.67 -9.16
C GLY A 384 18.06 -15.72 -8.72
N VAL A 385 18.27 -16.37 -7.57
CA VAL A 385 17.38 -17.39 -7.00
C VAL A 385 16.83 -16.89 -5.67
N TRP A 386 15.55 -17.16 -5.40
CA TRP A 386 14.92 -16.88 -4.11
C TRP A 386 15.75 -17.39 -2.93
N ASN A 387 15.99 -16.52 -1.95
CA ASN A 387 16.76 -16.87 -0.76
C ASN A 387 16.38 -15.93 0.39
N GLU A 388 15.63 -16.45 1.37
CA GLU A 388 15.19 -15.69 2.55
C GLU A 388 16.34 -15.12 3.40
N ASP A 389 17.56 -15.65 3.29
CA ASP A 389 18.77 -15.15 3.94
C ASP A 389 19.64 -14.27 3.01
N GLY A 390 19.28 -14.17 1.73
CA GLY A 390 19.96 -13.35 0.73
C GLY A 390 19.82 -11.84 0.94
N PRO A 391 20.52 -11.00 0.17
CA PRO A 391 20.25 -9.57 0.13
C PRO A 391 18.87 -9.25 -0.46
N TYR A 392 18.35 -8.06 -0.14
CA TYR A 392 17.26 -7.46 -0.91
C TYR A 392 17.78 -7.08 -2.29
N VAL A 393 17.10 -7.54 -3.34
CA VAL A 393 17.39 -7.23 -4.73
C VAL A 393 16.21 -6.44 -5.28
N ALA A 394 16.48 -5.23 -5.77
CA ALA A 394 15.46 -4.38 -6.38
C ALA A 394 14.88 -5.08 -7.63
N GLN A 395 13.55 -5.14 -7.69
CA GLN A 395 12.82 -5.72 -8.82
C GLN A 395 12.36 -4.64 -9.78
N ILE A 396 11.85 -3.51 -9.27
CA ILE A 396 11.34 -2.42 -10.08
C ILE A 396 11.33 -1.09 -9.32
N ASP A 397 11.26 0.01 -10.08
CA ASP A 397 11.10 1.38 -9.62
C ASP A 397 12.24 1.93 -8.73
N ASP A 398 13.47 1.41 -8.89
CA ASP A 398 14.70 1.90 -8.23
C ASP A 398 15.29 3.17 -8.89
N TYR A 399 14.56 4.28 -8.80
CA TYR A 399 14.91 5.52 -9.50
C TYR A 399 15.96 6.38 -8.80
N ARG A 400 16.03 6.32 -7.46
CA ARG A 400 17.01 7.07 -6.64
C ARG A 400 17.02 8.58 -6.93
N GLY A 401 15.83 9.18 -7.08
CA GLY A 401 15.67 10.62 -7.34
C GLY A 401 16.01 11.05 -8.78
N VAL A 402 16.28 10.10 -9.69
CA VAL A 402 16.54 10.40 -11.10
C VAL A 402 15.21 10.51 -11.85
N PRO A 403 14.85 11.68 -12.42
CA PRO A 403 13.65 11.82 -13.24
C PRO A 403 13.68 10.88 -14.45
N GLN A 404 12.52 10.35 -14.82
CA GLN A 404 12.37 9.43 -15.95
C GLN A 404 11.91 10.18 -17.20
N ASP A 405 12.18 9.61 -18.38
CA ASP A 405 11.76 10.19 -19.66
C ASP A 405 10.26 9.89 -19.91
N PRO A 406 9.36 10.90 -19.99
CA PRO A 406 7.93 10.68 -20.20
C PRO A 406 7.59 10.09 -21.58
N ASN A 407 8.56 10.09 -22.52
CA ASN A 407 8.43 9.47 -23.84
C ASN A 407 8.99 8.04 -23.89
N LYS A 408 9.23 7.43 -22.73
CA LYS A 408 9.64 6.03 -22.62
C LYS A 408 8.70 5.25 -21.72
N VAL A 409 8.61 3.94 -21.97
CA VAL A 409 7.80 3.01 -21.18
C VAL A 409 8.60 1.76 -20.84
N LEU A 410 8.35 1.23 -19.65
CA LEU A 410 8.89 -0.05 -19.22
C LEU A 410 7.96 -1.16 -19.71
N ILE A 411 8.48 -2.05 -20.55
CA ILE A 411 7.77 -3.28 -20.91
C ILE A 411 8.05 -4.30 -19.80
N THR A 412 6.98 -4.72 -19.14
CA THR A 412 7.06 -5.71 -18.07
C THR A 412 6.09 -6.85 -18.31
N ASN A 413 6.58 -8.07 -18.10
CA ASN A 413 5.81 -9.31 -18.03
C ASN A 413 6.26 -10.03 -16.74
N PRO A 414 5.82 -9.57 -15.55
CA PRO A 414 6.30 -10.02 -14.24
C PRO A 414 6.30 -11.53 -14.08
N ASP A 415 5.25 -12.20 -14.56
CA ASP A 415 5.05 -13.65 -14.40
C ASP A 415 6.00 -14.49 -15.27
N LEU A 416 6.75 -13.85 -16.16
CA LEU A 416 7.45 -14.52 -17.26
C LEU A 416 8.97 -14.36 -17.19
N GLN A 417 9.50 -13.76 -16.12
CA GLN A 417 10.94 -13.56 -15.87
C GLN A 417 11.72 -12.97 -17.07
N SER A 418 11.03 -12.33 -18.02
CA SER A 418 11.64 -11.73 -19.20
C SER A 418 12.41 -10.47 -18.83
N ALA A 419 13.44 -10.13 -19.60
CA ALA A 419 14.18 -8.87 -19.42
C ALA A 419 13.22 -7.67 -19.49
N ILE A 420 13.17 -6.88 -18.41
CA ILE A 420 12.49 -5.59 -18.40
C ILE A 420 13.23 -4.67 -19.37
N THR A 421 12.54 -4.12 -20.37
CA THR A 421 13.13 -3.19 -21.33
C THR A 421 12.47 -1.82 -21.24
N LEU A 422 13.27 -0.77 -21.37
CA LEU A 422 12.81 0.61 -21.44
C LEU A 422 12.81 1.05 -22.91
N GLU A 423 11.64 1.20 -23.51
CA GLU A 423 11.48 1.48 -24.94
C GLU A 423 11.01 2.92 -25.18
N PRO A 424 11.48 3.58 -26.27
CA PRO A 424 10.95 4.86 -26.72
C PRO A 424 9.54 4.70 -27.31
N LEU A 425 8.74 5.76 -27.19
CA LEU A 425 7.39 5.82 -27.76
C LEU A 425 7.35 6.40 -29.19
N ASP A 426 8.50 6.54 -29.87
CA ASP A 426 8.57 7.17 -31.20
C ASP A 426 7.70 6.45 -32.25
N ASP A 427 7.66 5.11 -32.18
CA ASP A 427 6.88 4.27 -33.10
C ASP A 427 5.50 3.88 -32.53
N TYR A 428 5.14 4.41 -31.35
CA TYR A 428 3.87 4.12 -30.70
C TYR A 428 2.70 4.85 -31.37
N VAL A 429 1.61 4.12 -31.63
CA VAL A 429 0.39 4.68 -32.21
C VAL A 429 -0.75 4.58 -31.20
N ILE A 430 -1.35 5.72 -30.85
CA ILE A 430 -2.46 5.78 -29.88
C ILE A 430 -3.60 4.86 -30.33
N GLY A 431 -4.07 4.01 -29.40
CA GLY A 431 -5.18 3.08 -29.65
C GLY A 431 -4.76 1.77 -30.30
N THR A 432 -3.46 1.49 -30.47
CA THR A 432 -3.00 0.18 -30.95
C THR A 432 -2.55 -0.73 -29.82
N ASN A 433 -2.01 -0.19 -28.71
CA ASN A 433 -1.40 -0.97 -27.64
C ASN A 433 -1.41 -0.25 -26.27
N GLY A 434 -2.58 -0.21 -25.63
CA GLY A 434 -2.72 0.35 -24.28
C GLY A 434 -2.03 -0.47 -23.18
N CYS A 435 -1.59 -1.70 -23.46
CA CYS A 435 -0.92 -2.57 -22.47
C CYS A 435 0.39 -1.96 -21.94
N LEU A 436 1.06 -1.14 -22.76
CA LEU A 436 2.34 -0.48 -22.46
C LEU A 436 2.29 0.43 -21.24
N PHE A 437 1.15 1.10 -21.04
CA PHE A 437 0.95 1.99 -19.90
C PHE A 437 0.45 1.25 -18.65
N SER A 438 0.42 -0.08 -18.72
CA SER A 438 0.12 -0.99 -17.62
C SER A 438 -1.20 -0.64 -16.87
N PRO A 439 -2.35 -0.51 -17.57
CA PRO A 439 -3.66 -0.36 -16.93
C PRO A 439 -3.94 -1.46 -15.88
N GLN A 440 -3.36 -2.63 -16.09
CA GLN A 440 -3.46 -3.80 -15.22
C GLN A 440 -2.64 -3.70 -13.93
N GLY A 441 -1.62 -2.84 -13.83
CA GLY A 441 -0.61 -2.98 -12.78
C GLY A 441 0.35 -1.81 -12.52
N GLY A 442 0.26 -0.72 -13.28
CA GLY A 442 1.31 0.28 -13.41
C GLY A 442 1.20 1.52 -12.55
N LEU A 443 0.08 1.74 -11.86
CA LEU A 443 -0.15 2.97 -11.12
C LEU A 443 0.78 3.04 -9.91
N ARG A 444 1.54 4.12 -9.79
CA ARG A 444 2.24 4.48 -8.55
C ARG A 444 1.41 5.46 -7.76
N ILE A 445 1.12 5.10 -6.52
CA ILE A 445 0.21 5.81 -5.62
C ILE A 445 0.64 5.63 -4.16
N SER A 446 0.45 6.64 -3.33
CA SER A 446 0.76 6.57 -1.90
C SER A 446 -0.42 6.07 -1.06
N PRO A 447 -0.19 5.62 0.19
CA PRO A 447 -1.26 5.38 1.16
C PRO A 447 -2.23 6.57 1.30
N ASN A 448 -1.72 7.80 1.40
CA ASN A 448 -2.56 9.00 1.51
C ASN A 448 -3.39 9.28 0.25
N GLU A 449 -2.89 8.91 -0.93
CA GLU A 449 -3.66 9.00 -2.18
C GLU A 449 -4.69 7.86 -2.29
N MET A 450 -4.38 6.66 -1.79
CA MET A 450 -5.34 5.54 -1.70
C MET A 450 -6.52 5.85 -0.80
N LYS A 451 -6.32 6.63 0.27
CA LYS A 451 -7.41 7.17 1.09
C LYS A 451 -8.46 7.91 0.25
N VAL A 452 -8.03 8.69 -0.73
CA VAL A 452 -8.97 9.46 -1.59
C VAL A 452 -9.82 8.53 -2.46
N LEU A 453 -9.27 7.40 -2.93
CA LEU A 453 -10.04 6.37 -3.63
C LEU A 453 -11.11 5.75 -2.70
N ILE A 454 -10.71 5.38 -1.48
CA ILE A 454 -11.63 4.81 -0.48
C ILE A 454 -12.74 5.83 -0.15
N ASP A 455 -12.37 7.08 0.13
CA ASP A 455 -13.30 8.17 0.38
C ASP A 455 -14.25 8.39 -0.81
N MET A 456 -13.75 8.29 -2.05
CA MET A 456 -14.58 8.41 -3.25
C MET A 456 -15.68 7.35 -3.31
N PHE A 457 -15.35 6.09 -3.03
CA PHE A 457 -16.33 5.00 -3.04
C PHE A 457 -17.30 5.03 -1.86
N LEU A 458 -16.81 5.39 -0.67
CA LEU A 458 -17.65 5.57 0.53
C LEU A 458 -18.61 6.76 0.39
N ASN A 459 -18.26 7.77 -0.42
CA ASN A 459 -19.09 8.95 -0.68
C ASN A 459 -19.82 8.90 -2.03
N ASP A 460 -20.19 7.71 -2.50
CA ASP A 460 -20.98 7.50 -3.72
C ASP A 460 -20.42 8.25 -4.95
N GLY A 461 -19.10 8.17 -5.13
CA GLY A 461 -18.44 8.70 -6.31
C GLY A 461 -17.88 10.11 -6.16
N LYS A 462 -17.85 10.67 -4.94
CA LYS A 462 -17.46 12.07 -4.68
C LYS A 462 -16.14 12.19 -3.95
N VAL A 463 -15.32 13.14 -4.41
CA VAL A 463 -14.11 13.60 -3.72
C VAL A 463 -14.26 15.09 -3.42
N ASN A 464 -14.10 15.51 -2.17
CA ASN A 464 -14.19 16.92 -1.76
C ASN A 464 -15.45 17.66 -2.27
N GLY A 465 -16.59 16.94 -2.29
CA GLY A 465 -17.87 17.46 -2.80
C GLY A 465 -18.03 17.50 -4.33
N LYS A 466 -16.99 17.17 -5.09
CA LYS A 466 -17.02 17.04 -6.55
C LYS A 466 -17.36 15.59 -6.94
N GLN A 467 -18.33 15.42 -7.83
CA GLN A 467 -18.66 14.12 -8.41
C GLN A 467 -17.58 13.72 -9.44
N ILE A 468 -16.97 12.55 -9.26
CA ILE A 468 -15.99 11.96 -10.18
C ILE A 468 -16.68 10.99 -11.14
N ILE A 469 -17.43 10.04 -10.60
CA ILE A 469 -18.37 9.16 -11.30
C ILE A 469 -19.68 9.12 -10.52
N SER A 470 -20.82 8.89 -11.17
CA SER A 470 -22.13 8.81 -10.54
C SER A 470 -22.24 7.68 -9.52
N LYS A 471 -23.22 7.79 -8.60
CA LYS A 471 -23.56 6.72 -7.67
C LYS A 471 -23.90 5.43 -8.41
N GLU A 472 -24.64 5.54 -9.51
CA GLU A 472 -25.04 4.41 -10.35
C GLU A 472 -23.83 3.68 -10.93
N SER A 473 -22.80 4.39 -11.35
CA SER A 473 -21.54 3.79 -11.80
C SER A 473 -20.79 3.10 -10.66
N VAL A 474 -20.73 3.70 -9.46
CA VAL A 474 -20.13 3.04 -8.29
C VAL A 474 -20.91 1.78 -7.94
N ASP A 475 -22.24 1.84 -7.91
CA ASP A 475 -23.11 0.68 -7.64
C ASP A 475 -22.90 -0.42 -8.69
N ALA A 476 -22.74 -0.05 -9.97
CA ALA A 476 -22.42 -0.99 -11.04
C ALA A 476 -21.04 -1.64 -10.85
N MET A 477 -20.02 -0.89 -10.43
CA MET A 477 -18.68 -1.44 -10.17
C MET A 477 -18.68 -2.47 -9.04
N PHE A 478 -19.41 -2.18 -7.95
CA PHE A 478 -19.49 -3.05 -6.77
C PHE A 478 -20.49 -4.20 -6.91
N THR A 479 -21.33 -4.20 -7.95
CA THR A 479 -22.27 -5.30 -8.21
C THR A 479 -21.56 -6.46 -8.92
N PRO A 480 -21.41 -7.65 -8.30
CA PRO A 480 -20.75 -8.77 -8.96
C PRO A 480 -21.52 -9.22 -10.20
N THR A 481 -20.86 -9.20 -11.35
CA THR A 481 -21.37 -9.77 -12.61
C THR A 481 -20.94 -11.23 -12.78
N PHE A 482 -19.84 -11.63 -12.14
CA PHE A 482 -19.44 -13.01 -11.95
C PHE A 482 -19.71 -13.48 -10.51
N ARG A 483 -20.21 -14.72 -10.39
CA ARG A 483 -20.36 -15.45 -9.13
C ARG A 483 -19.97 -16.91 -9.36
N ALA A 484 -19.05 -17.41 -8.55
CA ALA A 484 -18.64 -18.80 -8.57
C ALA A 484 -19.80 -19.71 -8.16
N LEU A 485 -19.91 -20.87 -8.81
CA LEU A 485 -20.74 -21.96 -8.33
C LEU A 485 -20.18 -22.51 -7.01
N PRO A 486 -20.98 -23.20 -6.17
CA PRO A 486 -20.50 -23.78 -4.92
C PRO A 486 -19.30 -24.72 -5.09
N ASP A 487 -19.24 -25.45 -6.21
CA ASP A 487 -18.12 -26.32 -6.58
C ASP A 487 -17.02 -25.60 -7.38
N LYS A 488 -17.17 -24.29 -7.60
CA LYS A 488 -16.26 -23.40 -8.36
C LYS A 488 -16.01 -23.86 -9.80
N SER A 489 -16.93 -24.64 -10.38
CA SER A 489 -16.76 -25.26 -11.71
C SER A 489 -16.95 -24.31 -12.90
N ASN A 490 -17.31 -23.03 -12.66
CA ASN A 490 -17.53 -22.02 -13.70
C ASN A 490 -16.40 -20.96 -13.80
N GLY A 491 -15.20 -21.26 -13.31
CA GLY A 491 -14.06 -20.38 -13.50
C GLY A 491 -12.79 -20.84 -12.81
N ASN A 492 -11.66 -20.30 -13.28
CA ASN A 492 -10.41 -20.29 -12.52
C ASN A 492 -10.48 -19.18 -11.46
N THR A 493 -10.96 -19.54 -10.27
CA THR A 493 -11.19 -18.61 -9.14
C THR A 493 -9.92 -18.30 -8.35
N TYR A 494 -8.72 -18.59 -8.89
CA TYR A 494 -7.43 -18.34 -8.25
C TYR A 494 -7.37 -18.96 -6.83
N GLY A 495 -7.47 -20.29 -6.76
CA GLY A 495 -7.54 -21.01 -5.48
C GLY A 495 -8.83 -20.80 -4.68
N GLY A 496 -9.84 -20.12 -5.26
CA GLY A 496 -11.06 -19.76 -4.56
C GLY A 496 -11.02 -18.38 -3.90
N LEU A 497 -9.98 -17.59 -4.14
CA LEU A 497 -9.89 -16.19 -3.72
C LEU A 497 -10.94 -15.33 -4.43
N MET A 498 -11.03 -15.46 -5.75
CA MET A 498 -11.88 -14.62 -6.61
C MET A 498 -13.20 -15.31 -6.94
N CYS A 499 -14.08 -15.41 -5.95
CA CYS A 499 -15.38 -16.08 -6.12
C CYS A 499 -16.50 -15.15 -6.59
N ARG A 500 -16.36 -13.83 -6.41
CA ARG A 500 -17.36 -12.86 -6.82
C ARG A 500 -16.67 -11.59 -7.32
N TYR A 501 -17.04 -11.14 -8.51
CA TYR A 501 -16.28 -10.10 -9.19
C TYR A 501 -17.20 -9.19 -10.03
N GLY A 502 -17.06 -7.88 -9.83
CA GLY A 502 -17.73 -6.79 -10.55
C GLY A 502 -16.78 -6.09 -11.53
N PHE A 503 -16.85 -4.77 -11.66
CA PHE A 503 -15.96 -4.03 -12.57
C PHE A 503 -14.72 -3.53 -11.86
N GLY A 504 -13.65 -4.30 -11.94
CA GLY A 504 -12.39 -4.00 -11.23
C GLY A 504 -12.54 -4.00 -9.71
N ILE A 505 -13.58 -4.67 -9.20
CA ILE A 505 -13.90 -4.83 -7.78
C ILE A 505 -14.24 -6.30 -7.53
N GLN A 506 -13.54 -6.90 -6.58
CA GLN A 506 -13.80 -8.23 -6.02
C GLN A 506 -14.61 -8.09 -4.73
N GLU A 507 -15.58 -8.99 -4.53
CA GLU A 507 -16.29 -9.13 -3.26
C GLU A 507 -15.70 -10.31 -2.50
N MET A 508 -15.18 -10.05 -1.29
CA MET A 508 -14.83 -11.08 -0.32
C MET A 508 -16.08 -11.36 0.50
N SER A 509 -16.76 -12.46 0.20
CA SER A 509 -18.07 -12.78 0.82
C SER A 509 -17.96 -13.62 2.09
N GLY A 510 -16.83 -14.33 2.26
CA GLY A 510 -16.64 -15.33 3.31
C GLY A 510 -17.62 -16.51 3.21
N GLU A 511 -18.16 -16.79 2.01
CA GLU A 511 -19.07 -17.91 1.76
C GLU A 511 -18.37 -19.17 1.25
N PHE A 512 -17.17 -19.03 0.71
CA PHE A 512 -16.44 -20.13 0.11
C PHE A 512 -15.34 -20.58 1.06
N GLU A 513 -15.57 -21.68 1.77
CA GLU A 513 -14.59 -22.29 2.69
C GLU A 513 -13.25 -22.57 1.96
N GLY A 514 -12.13 -22.24 2.62
CA GLY A 514 -10.80 -22.28 2.02
C GLY A 514 -10.61 -21.30 0.85
N GLY A 515 -11.49 -20.29 0.73
CA GLY A 515 -11.59 -19.37 -0.41
C GLY A 515 -11.57 -17.91 0.01
N ASP A 516 -12.71 -17.21 -0.11
CA ASP A 516 -12.80 -15.75 -0.03
C ASP A 516 -13.07 -15.22 1.40
N CYS A 517 -12.42 -15.81 2.40
CA CYS A 517 -12.56 -15.44 3.81
C CYS A 517 -11.46 -14.47 4.25
N LEU A 518 -11.83 -13.34 4.86
CA LEU A 518 -10.87 -12.37 5.41
C LEU A 518 -10.33 -12.76 6.78
N LEU A 519 -11.09 -13.56 7.54
CA LEU A 519 -10.74 -14.04 8.87
C LEU A 519 -11.10 -15.51 9.01
N LYS A 520 -10.38 -16.21 9.88
CA LYS A 520 -10.54 -17.65 10.11
C LYS A 520 -11.89 -18.00 10.72
N ASP A 521 -12.29 -17.28 11.76
CA ASP A 521 -13.42 -17.64 12.62
C ASP A 521 -14.61 -16.66 12.51
N ARG A 522 -14.48 -15.59 11.70
CA ARG A 522 -15.52 -14.57 11.51
C ARG A 522 -15.80 -14.33 10.04
N LYS A 523 -17.08 -14.31 9.69
CA LYS A 523 -17.53 -14.00 8.34
C LYS A 523 -17.72 -12.49 8.21
N ILE A 524 -16.71 -11.81 7.66
CA ILE A 524 -16.77 -10.40 7.31
C ILE A 524 -16.84 -10.30 5.79
N SER A 525 -17.74 -9.47 5.28
CA SER A 525 -17.81 -9.18 3.85
C SER A 525 -17.36 -7.76 3.55
N LEU A 526 -16.34 -7.64 2.70
CA LEU A 526 -15.83 -6.38 2.17
C LEU A 526 -15.57 -6.53 0.68
N SER A 527 -15.59 -5.42 -0.06
CA SER A 527 -15.33 -5.39 -1.50
C SER A 527 -14.21 -4.42 -1.84
N GLY A 528 -13.39 -4.76 -2.83
CA GLY A 528 -12.28 -3.91 -3.26
C GLY A 528 -11.36 -4.65 -4.23
N HIS A 529 -10.04 -4.58 -4.04
CA HIS A 529 -9.10 -5.29 -4.92
C HIS A 529 -7.77 -5.58 -4.22
N PHE A 530 -7.16 -6.72 -4.56
CA PHE A 530 -5.81 -7.12 -4.14
C PHE A 530 -4.75 -6.75 -5.19
N GLY A 531 -3.51 -6.53 -4.77
CA GLY A 531 -2.40 -6.14 -5.64
C GLY A 531 -1.18 -6.96 -5.31
N GLU A 532 -0.73 -7.79 -6.24
CA GLU A 532 0.45 -8.62 -6.11
C GLU A 532 1.30 -8.48 -7.37
N ALA A 533 2.59 -8.14 -7.20
CA ALA A 533 3.64 -8.20 -8.22
C ALA A 533 4.97 -7.65 -7.67
N TYR A 534 6.11 -8.12 -8.18
CA TYR A 534 7.46 -7.56 -7.92
C TYR A 534 7.87 -7.55 -6.43
N GLY A 535 7.24 -8.38 -5.59
CA GLY A 535 7.42 -8.35 -4.14
C GLY A 535 6.53 -7.33 -3.41
N LEU A 536 5.49 -6.80 -4.06
CA LEU A 536 4.37 -6.12 -3.41
C LEU A 536 3.26 -7.13 -3.09
N LEU A 537 2.67 -7.04 -1.90
CA LEU A 537 1.31 -7.53 -1.59
C LEU A 537 0.47 -6.38 -1.02
N ALA A 538 -0.68 -6.10 -1.59
CA ALA A 538 -1.53 -4.98 -1.17
C ALA A 538 -3.01 -5.35 -1.28
N GLY A 539 -3.85 -4.64 -0.53
CA GLY A 539 -5.29 -4.78 -0.62
C GLY A 539 -5.97 -3.52 -0.13
N PHE A 540 -7.03 -3.10 -0.82
CA PHE A 540 -8.02 -2.19 -0.27
C PHE A 540 -9.37 -2.89 -0.31
N LEU A 541 -10.11 -2.83 0.79
CA LEU A 541 -11.37 -3.54 0.96
C LEU A 541 -12.30 -2.65 1.79
N LEU A 542 -13.55 -2.50 1.37
CA LEU A 542 -14.53 -1.67 2.05
C LEU A 542 -15.95 -2.21 1.96
N ASP A 543 -16.75 -1.82 2.93
CA ASP A 543 -18.20 -1.92 2.91
C ASP A 543 -18.78 -0.49 2.88
N ARG A 544 -19.47 -0.20 1.79
CA ARG A 544 -20.07 1.12 1.53
C ARG A 544 -21.26 1.40 2.43
N GLU A 545 -21.94 0.39 2.96
CA GLU A 545 -23.10 0.57 3.83
C GLU A 545 -22.69 0.96 5.25
N THR A 546 -21.70 0.26 5.82
CA THR A 546 -21.20 0.56 7.17
C THR A 546 -20.13 1.64 7.20
N GLY A 547 -19.51 1.96 6.05
CA GLY A 547 -18.35 2.85 6.01
C GLY A 547 -17.09 2.23 6.61
N THR A 548 -17.06 0.90 6.74
CA THR A 548 -15.88 0.14 7.14
C THR A 548 -14.94 0.03 5.95
N ALA A 549 -13.65 0.28 6.16
CA ALA A 549 -12.64 -0.01 5.14
C ALA A 549 -11.30 -0.38 5.77
N ILE A 550 -10.53 -1.21 5.08
CA ILE A 550 -9.13 -1.47 5.39
C ILE A 550 -8.28 -1.27 4.14
N TYR A 551 -7.05 -0.86 4.37
CA TYR A 551 -6.00 -0.81 3.37
C TYR A 551 -4.73 -1.39 3.96
N TYR A 552 -4.01 -2.18 3.17
CA TYR A 552 -2.64 -2.55 3.46
C TYR A 552 -1.81 -2.57 2.18
N ALA A 553 -0.53 -2.31 2.33
CA ALA A 553 0.50 -2.58 1.35
C ALA A 553 1.73 -3.08 2.07
N MET A 554 2.33 -4.13 1.54
CA MET A 554 3.55 -4.75 1.99
C MET A 554 4.52 -4.72 0.81
N THR A 555 5.72 -4.26 1.06
CA THR A 555 6.85 -4.33 0.13
C THR A 555 7.83 -5.38 0.62
N GLY A 556 8.51 -6.03 -0.30
CA GLY A 556 9.50 -7.04 0.01
C GLY A 556 8.89 -8.42 0.14
N GLN A 557 9.51 -9.41 -0.50
CA GLN A 557 9.14 -10.81 -0.34
C GLN A 557 10.39 -11.69 -0.21
N GLY A 558 10.33 -12.70 0.65
CA GLY A 558 11.47 -13.57 0.95
C GLY A 558 11.54 -14.85 0.12
N SER A 559 10.40 -15.28 -0.41
CA SER A 559 10.20 -16.61 -1.02
C SER A 559 9.09 -16.57 -2.06
N GLU A 560 9.04 -17.62 -2.89
CA GLU A 560 8.01 -17.79 -3.93
C GLU A 560 6.59 -17.82 -3.36
N ASP A 561 5.65 -17.32 -4.14
CA ASP A 561 4.20 -17.29 -3.83
C ASP A 561 3.64 -18.64 -3.40
N THR A 562 4.06 -19.73 -4.07
CA THR A 562 3.60 -21.09 -3.78
C THR A 562 3.96 -21.56 -2.36
N GLN A 563 4.96 -20.94 -1.73
CA GLN A 563 5.39 -21.23 -0.36
C GLN A 563 4.67 -20.36 0.68
N ASN A 564 3.86 -19.41 0.22
CA ASN A 564 3.26 -18.36 1.05
C ASN A 564 1.73 -18.39 1.03
N THR A 565 1.14 -19.53 0.67
CA THR A 565 -0.31 -19.75 0.74
C THR A 565 -0.86 -19.52 2.15
N GLY A 566 -2.06 -18.93 2.22
CA GLY A 566 -2.81 -18.72 3.46
C GLY A 566 -3.22 -20.03 4.12
N GLU A 567 -3.51 -19.97 5.41
CA GLU A 567 -3.92 -21.13 6.21
C GLU A 567 -5.40 -21.48 6.03
N TYR A 568 -6.26 -20.50 5.76
CA TYR A 568 -7.72 -20.67 5.78
C TYR A 568 -8.45 -20.04 4.60
N SER A 569 -7.73 -19.30 3.74
CA SER A 569 -8.27 -18.60 2.58
C SER A 569 -7.41 -18.81 1.34
N GLY A 570 -7.88 -18.32 0.19
CA GLY A 570 -7.08 -18.24 -1.03
C GLY A 570 -6.07 -17.08 -1.04
N MET A 571 -5.97 -16.31 0.05
CA MET A 571 -5.01 -15.23 0.20
C MET A 571 -3.61 -15.76 0.52
N TYR A 572 -2.60 -14.90 0.46
CA TYR A 572 -1.29 -15.19 1.03
C TYR A 572 -1.31 -15.11 2.56
N LYS A 573 -0.41 -15.82 3.22
CA LYS A 573 -0.29 -15.82 4.69
C LYS A 573 -0.17 -14.40 5.28
N TRP A 574 0.53 -13.50 4.60
CA TRP A 574 0.68 -12.11 5.05
C TRP A 574 -0.61 -11.31 4.92
N GLU A 575 -1.40 -11.54 3.88
CA GLU A 575 -2.71 -10.89 3.72
C GLU A 575 -3.67 -11.35 4.82
N GLU A 576 -3.66 -12.63 5.20
CA GLU A 576 -4.37 -13.15 6.39
C GLU A 576 -3.89 -12.47 7.68
N MET A 577 -2.58 -12.28 7.84
CA MET A 577 -2.00 -11.56 8.98
C MET A 577 -2.43 -10.10 9.01
N PHE A 578 -2.42 -9.38 7.88
CA PHE A 578 -2.90 -7.99 7.81
C PHE A 578 -4.39 -7.89 8.10
N CYS A 579 -5.20 -8.79 7.56
CA CYS A 579 -6.64 -8.84 7.83
C CYS A 579 -6.89 -9.10 9.31
N THR A 580 -6.16 -10.03 9.94
CA THR A 580 -6.22 -10.27 11.39
C THR A 580 -5.82 -9.02 12.18
N ALA A 581 -4.65 -8.45 11.87
CA ALA A 581 -4.10 -7.30 12.55
C ALA A 581 -5.05 -6.09 12.53
N LEU A 582 -5.75 -5.87 11.41
CA LEU A 582 -6.68 -4.75 11.25
C LEU A 582 -8.09 -5.09 11.73
N LEU A 583 -8.68 -6.21 11.31
CA LEU A 583 -10.08 -6.54 11.55
C LEU A 583 -10.35 -7.09 12.95
N ASP A 584 -9.51 -7.98 13.49
CA ASP A 584 -9.73 -8.52 14.85
C ASP A 584 -9.44 -7.49 15.94
N ASN A 585 -8.39 -6.70 15.76
CA ASN A 585 -7.98 -5.72 16.77
C ASN A 585 -8.80 -4.43 16.73
N LEU A 586 -9.17 -3.93 15.55
CA LEU A 586 -9.84 -2.63 15.41
C LEU A 586 -11.37 -2.77 15.28
N PHE A 587 -11.86 -3.93 14.83
CA PHE A 587 -13.27 -4.22 14.60
C PHE A 587 -13.76 -5.50 15.27
N PRO A 588 -13.62 -5.64 16.60
CA PRO A 588 -14.07 -6.84 17.32
C PRO A 588 -15.59 -7.04 17.32
N ASP A 589 -16.33 -6.03 16.88
CA ASP A 589 -17.78 -5.92 16.84
C ASP A 589 -18.42 -6.19 15.48
N LEU A 590 -17.61 -6.29 14.41
CA LEU A 590 -18.03 -6.83 13.11
C LEU A 590 -18.11 -8.36 13.16
#